data_AF-A0A8J6BMC6-F1
#
_entry.id   AF-A0A8J6BMC6-F1
#
_cell.length_a   1.000
_cell.length_b   1.000
_cell.length_c   1.000
_cell.angle_alpha   90.00
_cell.angle_beta   90.00
_cell.angle_gamma   90.00
#
_symmetry.space_group_name_H-M   'P 1'
#
loop_
_entity.id
_entity.type
_entity.pdbx_description
1 polymer ?
#
loop_
_entity_poly.entity_id
_entity_poly.type
_entity_poly.pdbx_seq_one_letter_code
_entity_poly.pdbx_strand_id
1 'polypeptide(L)'
;MAGDEGLRKVFVSSSIELARANGFDGLDLAWSFPATQTDMQNLGVLLAEWRAEIMEESENNTSSEPLLLTATVYFSNHIFDRPDSNLNYPIDDISNNLDWANVLTFGLRKNSNVTTADAPLYDKFSHFSASYGVVSWLDAGLPPCKLVMGIPLFGRSWFLRNKSKHGLGAPAAAAGTKQRKSNQTGIIAYAEIEDYLKSESVLVTHDNQSVADYFYSGDLWVSFDGAMVVHDKIEYLMNSRLLGYFLWTISFDDANCTLSKQASLSWHQHHDSISSSQDGSGIMQQGGGNQYLHLSAGSTRSWHSETPICLLSTILVLVVLSFQERV
;
A
#
# COMPACT_ATOMS: atom_id res chain seq x y z
N MET A 1 -15.14 -4.78 -21.14
CA MET A 1 -13.82 -4.44 -21.68
C MET A 1 -12.88 -5.64 -21.59
N ALA A 2 -12.50 -6.11 -20.41
CA ALA A 2 -11.49 -7.18 -20.26
C ALA A 2 -11.84 -8.52 -20.94
N GLY A 3 -13.12 -8.88 -21.05
CA GLY A 3 -13.56 -10.15 -21.64
C GLY A 3 -13.56 -10.25 -23.17
N ASP A 4 -13.17 -9.18 -23.89
CA ASP A 4 -13.15 -9.15 -25.36
C ASP A 4 -11.79 -8.65 -25.86
N GLU A 5 -11.13 -9.42 -26.73
CA GLU A 5 -9.78 -9.12 -27.24
C GLU A 5 -9.73 -7.79 -28.01
N GLY A 6 -10.72 -7.52 -28.85
CA GLY A 6 -10.79 -6.27 -29.61
C GLY A 6 -10.93 -5.06 -28.70
N LEU A 7 -11.78 -5.16 -27.67
CA LEU A 7 -11.96 -4.10 -26.67
C LEU A 7 -10.73 -3.94 -25.77
N ARG A 8 -10.04 -5.02 -25.40
CA ARG A 8 -8.78 -4.93 -24.65
C ARG A 8 -7.71 -4.20 -25.46
N LYS A 9 -7.53 -4.55 -26.74
CA LYS A 9 -6.57 -3.88 -27.62
C LYS A 9 -6.84 -2.38 -27.72
N VAL A 10 -8.10 -1.98 -27.95
CA VAL A 10 -8.50 -0.56 -28.01
C VAL A 10 -8.24 0.14 -26.68
N PHE A 11 -8.55 -0.51 -25.56
CA PHE A 11 -8.29 0.05 -24.24
C PHE A 11 -6.79 0.26 -23.98
N VAL A 12 -5.97 -0.76 -24.25
CA VAL A 12 -4.52 -0.71 -24.07
C VAL A 12 -3.92 0.42 -24.90
N SER A 13 -4.18 0.45 -26.21
CA SER A 13 -3.60 1.47 -27.10
C SER A 13 -4.04 2.88 -26.72
N SER A 14 -5.34 3.09 -26.47
CA SER A 14 -5.87 4.41 -26.10
C SER A 14 -5.36 4.90 -24.74
N SER A 15 -5.09 3.99 -23.80
CA SER A 15 -4.52 4.36 -22.49
C SER A 15 -3.06 4.82 -22.60
N ILE A 16 -2.25 4.18 -23.43
CA ILE A 16 -0.86 4.55 -23.69
C ILE A 16 -0.81 5.92 -24.39
N GLU A 17 -1.64 6.10 -25.43
CA GLU A 17 -1.78 7.39 -26.12
C GLU A 17 -2.15 8.51 -25.14
N LEU A 18 -3.12 8.27 -24.26
CA LEU A 18 -3.55 9.25 -23.25
C LEU A 18 -2.42 9.57 -22.26
N ALA A 19 -1.70 8.56 -21.77
CA ALA A 19 -0.58 8.75 -20.84
C ALA A 19 0.50 9.64 -21.48
N ARG A 20 0.93 9.30 -22.70
CA ARG A 20 1.96 10.07 -23.43
C ARG A 20 1.50 11.48 -23.75
N ALA A 21 0.27 11.65 -24.25
CA ALA A 21 -0.27 12.96 -24.63
C ALA A 21 -0.36 13.95 -23.45
N ASN A 22 -0.44 13.43 -22.21
CA ASN A 22 -0.53 14.22 -21.00
C ASN A 22 0.76 14.19 -20.16
N GLY A 23 1.85 13.59 -20.65
CA GLY A 23 3.14 13.55 -19.97
C GLY A 23 3.16 12.72 -18.69
N PHE A 24 2.33 11.67 -18.59
CA PHE A 24 2.37 10.72 -17.48
C PHE A 24 3.52 9.73 -17.63
N ASP A 25 4.07 9.31 -16.49
CA ASP A 25 5.17 8.33 -16.42
C ASP A 25 4.65 6.89 -16.46
N GLY A 26 3.34 6.69 -16.26
CA GLY A 26 2.76 5.37 -16.22
C GLY A 26 1.26 5.31 -16.01
N LEU A 27 0.78 4.08 -15.87
CA LEU A 27 -0.61 3.67 -15.81
C LEU A 27 -0.82 2.81 -14.54
N ASP A 28 -1.86 3.09 -13.76
CA ASP A 28 -2.31 2.27 -12.63
C ASP A 28 -3.73 1.74 -12.91
N LEU A 29 -3.87 0.41 -12.94
CA LEU A 29 -5.16 -0.25 -13.06
C LEU A 29 -5.82 -0.41 -11.69
N ALA A 30 -6.97 0.23 -11.49
CA ALA A 30 -7.73 0.17 -10.23
C ALA A 30 -9.10 -0.50 -10.43
N TRP A 31 -9.11 -1.76 -10.87
CA TRP A 31 -10.34 -2.57 -10.92
C TRP A 31 -10.74 -3.02 -9.50
N SER A 32 -11.87 -2.53 -8.98
CA SER A 32 -12.33 -2.83 -7.61
C SER A 32 -13.63 -3.66 -7.53
N PHE A 33 -13.60 -4.98 -7.54
CA PHE A 33 -12.51 -5.91 -7.85
C PHE A 33 -13.04 -6.91 -8.87
N PRO A 34 -12.20 -7.70 -9.56
CA PRO A 34 -12.64 -8.82 -10.38
C PRO A 34 -13.67 -9.69 -9.62
N ALA A 35 -14.79 -10.02 -10.28
CA ALA A 35 -15.94 -10.64 -9.62
C ALA A 35 -16.09 -12.13 -9.93
N THR A 36 -15.37 -12.64 -10.93
CA THR A 36 -15.46 -14.04 -11.38
C THR A 36 -14.08 -14.62 -11.67
N GLN A 37 -13.99 -15.96 -11.75
CA GLN A 37 -12.76 -16.63 -12.19
C GLN A 37 -12.37 -16.22 -13.62
N THR A 38 -13.36 -15.98 -14.48
CA THR A 38 -13.16 -15.45 -15.84
C THR A 38 -12.58 -14.04 -15.80
N ASP A 39 -13.02 -13.18 -14.87
CA ASP A 39 -12.43 -11.85 -14.69
C ASP A 39 -10.96 -11.95 -14.24
N MET A 40 -10.62 -12.89 -13.34
CA MET A 40 -9.23 -13.11 -12.93
C MET A 40 -8.35 -13.57 -14.10
N GLN A 41 -8.85 -14.45 -14.96
CA GLN A 41 -8.14 -14.88 -16.18
C GLN A 41 -7.96 -13.69 -17.15
N ASN A 42 -9.03 -12.93 -17.38
CA ASN A 42 -8.99 -11.77 -18.26
C ASN A 42 -8.09 -10.65 -17.71
N LEU A 43 -7.97 -10.53 -16.38
CA LEU A 43 -7.01 -9.63 -15.76
C LEU A 43 -5.58 -10.03 -16.12
N GLY A 44 -5.21 -11.30 -15.99
CA GLY A 44 -3.88 -11.79 -16.37
C GLY A 44 -3.56 -11.51 -17.85
N VAL A 45 -4.50 -11.83 -18.74
CA VAL A 45 -4.37 -11.55 -20.18
C VAL A 45 -4.22 -10.06 -20.47
N LEU A 46 -5.06 -9.22 -19.84
CA LEU A 46 -4.99 -7.77 -20.00
C LEU A 46 -3.63 -7.22 -19.58
N LEU A 47 -3.09 -7.65 -18.44
CA LEU A 47 -1.78 -7.20 -17.96
C LEU A 47 -0.65 -7.59 -18.91
N ALA A 48 -0.70 -8.81 -19.45
CA ALA A 48 0.29 -9.29 -20.42
C ALA A 48 0.25 -8.50 -21.73
N GLU A 49 -0.94 -8.30 -22.30
CA GLU A 49 -1.13 -7.51 -23.52
C GLU A 49 -0.69 -6.05 -23.31
N TRP A 50 -1.01 -5.47 -22.15
CA TRP A 50 -0.66 -4.08 -21.84
C TRP A 50 0.84 -3.87 -21.68
N ARG A 51 1.53 -4.78 -20.98
CA ARG A 51 2.98 -4.73 -20.88
C ARG A 51 3.64 -4.90 -22.24
N ALA A 52 3.18 -5.82 -23.07
CA ALA A 52 3.73 -6.04 -24.40
C ALA A 52 3.63 -4.78 -25.27
N GLU A 53 2.46 -4.13 -25.30
CA GLU A 53 2.27 -2.88 -26.07
C GLU A 53 3.13 -1.73 -25.54
N ILE A 54 3.29 -1.59 -24.21
CA ILE A 54 4.18 -0.57 -23.63
C ILE A 54 5.63 -0.76 -24.09
N MET A 55 6.11 -2.01 -24.12
CA MET A 55 7.46 -2.31 -24.58
C MET A 55 7.61 -2.04 -26.07
N GLU A 56 6.65 -2.47 -26.89
CA GLU A 56 6.64 -2.21 -28.34
C GLU A 56 6.60 -0.71 -28.66
N GLU A 57 5.79 0.08 -27.93
CA GLU A 57 5.74 1.54 -28.09
C GLU A 57 7.08 2.19 -27.77
N SER A 58 7.72 1.80 -26.66
CA SER A 58 9.01 2.37 -26.23
C SER A 58 10.15 2.01 -27.19
N GLU A 59 10.19 0.78 -27.72
CA GLU A 59 11.18 0.37 -28.72
C GLU A 59 11.06 1.18 -30.02
N ASN A 60 9.83 1.50 -30.45
CA ASN A 60 9.57 2.32 -31.62
C ASN A 60 9.82 3.82 -31.39
N ASN A 61 9.86 4.25 -30.12
CA ASN A 61 10.03 5.65 -29.71
C ASN A 61 11.26 5.80 -28.81
N THR A 62 12.45 5.63 -29.41
CA THR A 62 13.78 5.61 -28.75
C THR A 62 14.13 6.80 -27.82
N SER A 63 13.30 7.84 -27.76
CA SER A 63 13.46 8.97 -26.83
C SER A 63 12.59 8.87 -25.57
N SER A 64 11.79 7.81 -25.43
CA SER A 64 10.83 7.64 -24.33
C SER A 64 11.08 6.33 -23.60
N GLU A 65 11.38 6.42 -22.30
CA GLU A 65 11.41 5.25 -21.41
C GLU A 65 10.04 4.53 -21.40
N PRO A 66 10.01 3.20 -21.20
CA PRO A 66 8.77 2.46 -21.05
C PRO A 66 7.88 3.06 -19.96
N LEU A 67 6.57 3.17 -20.22
CA LEU A 67 5.62 3.57 -19.19
C LEU A 67 5.64 2.56 -18.04
N LEU A 68 5.53 3.06 -16.81
CA LEU A 68 5.28 2.21 -15.65
C LEU A 68 3.88 1.62 -15.76
N LEU A 69 3.74 0.34 -15.40
CA LEU A 69 2.46 -0.36 -15.33
C LEU A 69 2.30 -0.93 -13.92
N THR A 70 1.29 -0.45 -13.23
CA THR A 70 0.99 -0.80 -11.84
C THR A 70 -0.49 -1.17 -11.71
N ALA A 71 -0.86 -1.77 -10.58
CA ALA A 71 -2.27 -2.01 -10.29
C ALA A 71 -2.57 -1.81 -8.80
N THR A 72 -3.70 -1.18 -8.53
CA THR A 72 -4.29 -1.09 -7.19
C THR A 72 -5.25 -2.24 -6.97
N VAL A 73 -4.91 -3.12 -6.03
CA VAL A 73 -5.55 -4.43 -5.81
C VAL A 73 -6.14 -4.56 -4.41
N TYR A 74 -6.91 -5.63 -4.20
CA TYR A 74 -7.42 -6.00 -2.89
C TYR A 74 -6.28 -6.20 -1.89
N PHE A 75 -6.56 -6.02 -0.59
CA PHE A 75 -5.54 -6.07 0.45
C PHE A 75 -4.84 -7.44 0.57
N SER A 76 -5.51 -8.51 0.13
CA SER A 76 -5.04 -9.90 0.13
C SER A 76 -5.04 -10.44 -1.31
N ASN A 77 -4.19 -11.43 -1.62
CA ASN A 77 -4.20 -12.09 -2.92
C ASN A 77 -5.49 -12.91 -3.18
N HIS A 78 -6.21 -13.18 -2.11
CA HIS A 78 -7.44 -13.93 -2.07
C HIS A 78 -8.59 -13.01 -1.67
N ILE A 79 -9.60 -12.87 -2.52
CA ILE A 79 -10.86 -12.18 -2.20
C ILE A 79 -11.75 -13.19 -1.49
N PHE A 80 -12.38 -12.81 -0.36
CA PHE A 80 -13.19 -13.75 0.42
C PHE A 80 -14.41 -13.14 1.13
N ASP A 81 -14.55 -11.81 1.09
CA ASP A 81 -15.59 -11.09 1.81
C ASP A 81 -16.74 -10.62 0.91
N ARG A 82 -16.77 -11.07 -0.35
CA ARG A 82 -17.82 -10.78 -1.33
C ARG A 82 -18.64 -12.03 -1.69
N PRO A 83 -19.89 -11.90 -2.18
CA PRO A 83 -20.63 -13.03 -2.74
C PRO A 83 -19.86 -13.68 -3.90
N ASP A 84 -19.85 -15.02 -3.97
CA ASP A 84 -19.17 -15.81 -5.01
C ASP A 84 -17.66 -15.55 -5.18
N SER A 85 -17.02 -15.00 -4.15
CA SER A 85 -15.74 -14.30 -4.28
C SER A 85 -14.47 -15.08 -3.96
N ASN A 86 -14.55 -16.40 -3.77
CA ASN A 86 -13.38 -17.25 -3.46
C ASN A 86 -12.41 -17.32 -4.66
N LEU A 87 -11.73 -16.21 -4.91
CA LEU A 87 -10.99 -15.89 -6.14
C LEU A 87 -9.57 -15.51 -5.75
N ASN A 88 -8.62 -16.08 -6.47
CA ASN A 88 -7.20 -15.75 -6.34
C ASN A 88 -6.79 -14.84 -7.48
N TYR A 89 -6.02 -13.80 -7.17
CA TYR A 89 -5.35 -13.00 -8.18
C TYR A 89 -4.32 -13.85 -8.96
N PRO A 90 -4.13 -13.59 -10.27
CA PRO A 90 -3.14 -14.30 -11.09
C PRO A 90 -1.72 -13.82 -10.76
N ILE A 91 -1.09 -14.42 -9.75
CA ILE A 91 0.21 -13.96 -9.23
C ILE A 91 1.30 -13.94 -10.30
N ASP A 92 1.38 -14.97 -11.14
CA ASP A 92 2.41 -15.05 -12.18
C ASP A 92 2.26 -13.90 -13.19
N ASP A 93 1.04 -13.62 -13.64
CA ASP A 93 0.78 -12.51 -14.57
C ASP A 93 1.06 -11.15 -13.93
N ILE A 94 0.68 -10.96 -12.66
CA ILE A 94 1.00 -9.75 -11.89
C ILE A 94 2.51 -9.58 -11.76
N SER A 95 3.20 -10.62 -11.33
CA SER A 95 4.64 -10.60 -11.09
C SER A 95 5.44 -10.42 -12.38
N ASN A 96 4.98 -10.93 -13.52
CA ASN A 96 5.70 -10.80 -14.78
C ASN A 96 5.45 -9.46 -15.49
N ASN A 97 4.25 -8.88 -15.32
CA ASN A 97 3.84 -7.74 -16.14
C ASN A 97 3.77 -6.41 -15.39
N LEU A 98 3.52 -6.40 -14.08
CA LEU A 98 3.53 -5.15 -13.31
C LEU A 98 4.93 -4.78 -12.84
N ASP A 99 5.20 -3.49 -12.77
CA ASP A 99 6.33 -2.96 -12.01
C ASP A 99 6.12 -3.23 -10.52
N TRP A 100 4.92 -2.94 -10.00
CA TRP A 100 4.47 -3.33 -8.67
C TRP A 100 2.94 -3.31 -8.53
N ALA A 101 2.45 -3.89 -7.42
CA ALA A 101 1.06 -3.86 -6.99
C ALA A 101 0.88 -3.01 -5.72
N ASN A 102 -0.11 -2.12 -5.75
CA ASN A 102 -0.54 -1.27 -4.63
C ASN A 102 -1.68 -1.98 -3.87
N VAL A 103 -1.46 -2.41 -2.63
CA VAL A 103 -2.50 -3.10 -1.83
C VAL A 103 -3.30 -2.14 -0.95
N LEU A 104 -4.63 -2.21 -1.05
CA LEU A 104 -5.56 -1.37 -0.29
C LEU A 104 -5.73 -1.86 1.16
N THR A 105 -4.76 -1.60 2.02
CA THR A 105 -4.74 -2.03 3.44
C THR A 105 -5.59 -1.17 4.40
N PHE A 106 -6.70 -0.65 3.90
CA PHE A 106 -7.68 0.18 4.64
C PHE A 106 -9.09 -0.11 4.14
N GLY A 107 -10.11 0.33 4.88
CA GLY A 107 -11.50 -0.07 4.60
C GLY A 107 -11.82 -1.50 5.04
N LEU A 108 -11.01 -2.10 5.92
CA LEU A 108 -11.01 -3.53 6.26
C LEU A 108 -12.05 -3.86 7.33
N ARG A 109 -13.33 -3.78 6.97
CA ARG A 109 -14.43 -3.83 7.95
C ARG A 109 -15.44 -4.94 7.72
N LYS A 110 -15.72 -5.69 8.79
CA LYS A 110 -16.72 -6.77 8.79
C LYS A 110 -18.16 -6.34 9.11
N ASN A 111 -18.38 -5.39 10.03
CA ASN A 111 -19.73 -5.07 10.54
C ASN A 111 -19.90 -3.59 10.89
N SER A 112 -20.93 -2.89 10.38
CA SER A 112 -21.22 -1.46 10.61
C SER A 112 -21.91 -1.11 11.92
N ASN A 113 -22.36 -2.12 12.67
CA ASN A 113 -23.10 -1.92 13.91
C ASN A 113 -22.21 -1.75 15.15
N VAL A 114 -20.88 -1.80 15.00
CA VAL A 114 -19.91 -1.58 16.06
C VAL A 114 -18.76 -0.70 15.58
N THR A 115 -18.16 0.06 16.50
CA THR A 115 -16.92 0.79 16.28
C THR A 115 -15.76 -0.18 16.08
N THR A 116 -14.83 0.15 15.19
CA THR A 116 -13.69 -0.71 14.85
C THR A 116 -12.62 0.11 14.16
N ALA A 117 -11.38 -0.37 14.21
CA ALA A 117 -10.31 0.14 13.36
C ALA A 117 -10.67 -0.06 11.88
N ASP A 118 -10.40 0.93 11.04
CA ASP A 118 -10.63 0.84 9.60
C ASP A 118 -9.46 0.26 8.82
N ALA A 119 -8.25 0.53 9.30
CA ALA A 119 -7.00 0.07 8.72
C ALA A 119 -6.11 -0.56 9.80
N PRO A 120 -6.57 -1.58 10.53
CA PRO A 120 -5.73 -2.20 11.56
C PRO A 120 -4.48 -2.81 10.93
N LEU A 121 -3.31 -2.60 11.53
CA LEU A 121 -2.09 -3.33 11.15
C LEU A 121 -2.25 -4.81 11.50
N TYR A 122 -2.83 -5.11 12.66
CA TYR A 122 -3.06 -6.47 13.16
C TYR A 122 -4.51 -6.69 13.54
N ASP A 123 -5.02 -7.89 13.30
CA ASP A 123 -6.31 -8.35 13.83
C ASP A 123 -6.18 -9.80 14.29
N LYS A 124 -6.41 -10.04 15.58
CA LYS A 124 -6.31 -11.38 16.19
C LYS A 124 -7.56 -12.24 15.98
N PHE A 125 -8.67 -11.61 15.60
CA PHE A 125 -9.99 -12.26 15.57
C PHE A 125 -10.50 -12.47 14.15
N SER A 126 -9.81 -11.93 13.14
CA SER A 126 -10.18 -12.09 11.73
C SER A 126 -8.98 -11.91 10.81
N HIS A 127 -9.21 -12.01 9.50
CA HIS A 127 -8.20 -11.78 8.46
C HIS A 127 -8.18 -10.33 7.95
N PHE A 128 -9.01 -9.43 8.49
CA PHE A 128 -9.13 -8.04 8.03
C PHE A 128 -8.05 -7.15 8.64
N SER A 129 -6.79 -7.36 8.26
CA SER A 129 -5.66 -6.52 8.68
C SER A 129 -4.61 -6.35 7.59
N ALA A 130 -3.84 -5.27 7.68
CA ALA A 130 -2.75 -5.00 6.75
C ALA A 130 -1.70 -6.11 6.77
N SER A 131 -1.34 -6.60 7.96
CA SER A 131 -0.35 -7.67 8.10
C SER A 131 -0.77 -8.98 7.44
N TYR A 132 -2.03 -9.41 7.66
CA TYR A 132 -2.58 -10.57 6.96
C TYR A 132 -2.52 -10.40 5.45
N GLY A 133 -2.93 -9.23 4.94
CA GLY A 133 -2.91 -8.92 3.52
C GLY A 133 -1.52 -9.01 2.90
N VAL A 134 -0.53 -8.39 3.53
CA VAL A 134 0.87 -8.44 3.09
C VAL A 134 1.37 -9.88 3.06
N VAL A 135 1.19 -10.64 4.14
CA VAL A 135 1.61 -12.05 4.20
C VAL A 135 0.92 -12.88 3.12
N SER A 136 -0.39 -12.67 2.91
CA SER A 136 -1.18 -13.33 1.88
C SER A 136 -0.59 -13.17 0.47
N TRP A 137 -0.17 -11.96 0.09
CA TRP A 137 0.49 -11.70 -1.20
C TRP A 137 1.88 -12.33 -1.30
N LEU A 138 2.68 -12.27 -0.22
CA LEU A 138 4.03 -12.85 -0.21
C LEU A 138 4.00 -14.38 -0.27
N ASP A 139 3.12 -15.02 0.51
CA ASP A 139 2.95 -16.49 0.52
C ASP A 139 2.43 -17.01 -0.82
N ALA A 140 1.67 -16.20 -1.55
CA ALA A 140 1.21 -16.51 -2.90
C ALA A 140 2.31 -16.42 -3.96
N GLY A 141 3.49 -15.90 -3.62
CA GLY A 141 4.67 -15.87 -4.48
C GLY A 141 5.01 -14.51 -5.09
N LEU A 142 4.29 -13.44 -4.76
CA LEU A 142 4.65 -12.10 -5.23
C LEU A 142 5.95 -11.64 -4.54
N PRO A 143 7.00 -11.24 -5.28
CA PRO A 143 8.23 -10.75 -4.67
C PRO A 143 7.97 -9.52 -3.79
N PRO A 144 8.60 -9.40 -2.60
CA PRO A 144 8.45 -8.22 -1.73
C PRO A 144 8.76 -6.89 -2.43
N CYS A 145 9.75 -6.90 -3.33
CA CYS A 145 10.12 -5.74 -4.15
C CYS A 145 9.09 -5.36 -5.24
N LYS A 146 7.97 -6.06 -5.34
CA LYS A 146 6.83 -5.72 -6.21
C LYS A 146 5.55 -5.39 -5.43
N LEU A 147 5.63 -5.27 -4.10
CA LEU A 147 4.47 -5.04 -3.25
C LEU A 147 4.59 -3.68 -2.53
N VAL A 148 3.54 -2.86 -2.63
CA VAL A 148 3.47 -1.52 -2.05
C VAL A 148 2.23 -1.41 -1.16
N MET A 149 2.42 -0.99 0.10
CA MET A 149 1.36 -0.96 1.11
C MET A 149 0.62 0.39 1.15
N GLY A 150 -0.72 0.36 1.19
CA GLY A 150 -1.55 1.57 1.27
C GLY A 150 -1.74 2.09 2.69
N ILE A 151 -1.51 3.38 2.91
CA ILE A 151 -1.73 4.05 4.21
C ILE A 151 -2.83 5.10 4.03
N PRO A 152 -3.94 5.02 4.79
CA PRO A 152 -5.02 5.99 4.69
C PRO A 152 -4.64 7.31 5.37
N LEU A 153 -5.00 8.42 4.73
CA LEU A 153 -4.95 9.77 5.28
C LEU A 153 -6.34 10.24 5.74
N PHE A 154 -7.19 9.29 6.10
CA PHE A 154 -8.54 9.51 6.60
C PHE A 154 -8.82 8.55 7.76
N GLY A 155 -9.85 8.88 8.52
CA GLY A 155 -10.47 7.99 9.48
C GLY A 155 -11.89 7.61 9.08
N ARG A 156 -12.43 6.62 9.79
CA ARG A 156 -13.86 6.33 9.78
C ARG A 156 -14.53 6.80 11.05
N SER A 157 -15.77 7.23 10.91
CA SER A 157 -16.57 7.76 11.99
C SER A 157 -17.91 7.07 12.17
N TRP A 158 -18.37 7.03 13.42
CA TRP A 158 -19.64 6.46 13.86
C TRP A 158 -20.31 7.35 14.88
N PHE A 159 -21.63 7.22 15.01
CA PHE A 159 -22.36 7.66 16.18
C PHE A 159 -22.57 6.49 17.13
N LEU A 160 -22.15 6.64 18.39
CA LEU A 160 -22.33 5.65 19.45
C LEU A 160 -23.81 5.53 19.84
N ARG A 161 -24.29 4.30 20.09
CA ARG A 161 -25.61 4.10 20.70
C ARG A 161 -25.66 4.56 22.15
N ASN A 162 -24.54 4.46 22.85
CA ASN A 162 -24.40 4.85 24.24
C ASN A 162 -23.04 5.51 24.44
N LYS A 163 -23.05 6.81 24.79
CA LYS A 163 -21.83 7.61 24.99
C LYS A 163 -20.92 7.08 26.09
N SER A 164 -21.46 6.33 27.06
CA SER A 164 -20.66 5.67 28.12
C SER A 164 -19.97 4.39 27.65
N LYS A 165 -20.26 3.90 26.44
CA LYS A 165 -19.57 2.78 25.79
C LYS A 165 -18.87 3.30 24.54
N HIS A 166 -17.60 3.65 24.67
CA HIS A 166 -16.84 4.38 23.66
C HIS A 166 -15.48 3.74 23.32
N GLY A 167 -15.29 2.47 23.68
CA GLY A 167 -14.12 1.69 23.27
C GLY A 167 -14.28 1.09 21.86
N LEU A 168 -13.26 0.39 21.39
CA LEU A 168 -13.36 -0.50 20.23
C LEU A 168 -14.44 -1.57 20.46
N GLY A 169 -15.21 -1.88 19.43
CA GLY A 169 -16.34 -2.82 19.51
C GLY A 169 -17.60 -2.24 20.18
N ALA A 170 -17.62 -0.96 20.51
CA ALA A 170 -18.79 -0.32 21.09
C ALA A 170 -19.96 -0.29 20.09
N PRO A 171 -21.21 -0.50 20.54
CA PRO A 171 -22.37 -0.47 19.64
C PRO A 171 -22.54 0.90 18.96
N ALA A 172 -22.58 0.88 17.63
CA ALA A 172 -22.82 2.05 16.79
C ALA A 172 -24.29 2.13 16.37
N ALA A 173 -24.83 3.35 16.38
CA ALA A 173 -26.18 3.68 15.93
C ALA A 173 -26.22 3.88 14.42
N ALA A 174 -25.19 4.57 13.89
CA ALA A 174 -25.04 4.87 12.49
C ALA A 174 -23.56 5.17 12.18
N ALA A 175 -23.23 5.22 10.89
CA ALA A 175 -22.03 5.90 10.44
C ALA A 175 -22.09 7.39 10.81
N GLY A 176 -20.93 8.02 11.01
CA GLY A 176 -20.82 9.45 11.25
C GLY A 176 -21.31 10.26 10.04
N THR A 177 -21.51 11.56 10.22
CA THR A 177 -22.02 12.42 9.15
C THR A 177 -21.06 12.47 7.96
N LYS A 178 -21.65 12.77 6.79
CA LYS A 178 -20.92 13.12 5.59
C LYS A 178 -20.06 14.36 5.86
N GLN A 179 -18.76 14.25 5.65
CA GLN A 179 -17.82 15.35 5.86
C GLN A 179 -17.62 16.18 4.59
N ARG A 180 -17.07 17.40 4.75
CA ARG A 180 -16.90 18.34 3.64
C ARG A 180 -15.78 17.91 2.70
N LYS A 181 -14.63 17.50 3.24
CA LYS A 181 -13.47 17.09 2.42
C LYS A 181 -13.69 15.74 1.76
N SER A 182 -14.14 14.75 2.51
CA SER A 182 -14.35 13.40 1.97
C SER A 182 -15.56 13.32 1.02
N ASN A 183 -16.57 14.18 1.24
CA ASN A 183 -17.87 14.11 0.57
C ASN A 183 -18.51 12.70 0.70
N GLN A 184 -18.20 11.97 1.79
CA GLN A 184 -18.65 10.60 2.03
C GLN A 184 -19.11 10.42 3.49
N THR A 185 -20.22 9.71 3.68
CA THR A 185 -20.76 9.39 5.01
C THR A 185 -19.81 8.46 5.76
N GLY A 186 -19.51 8.79 7.01
CA GLY A 186 -18.66 7.96 7.87
C GLY A 186 -17.17 7.96 7.52
N ILE A 187 -16.72 8.84 6.62
CA ILE A 187 -15.30 9.03 6.28
C ILE A 187 -14.94 10.48 6.59
N ILE A 188 -13.84 10.68 7.32
CA ILE A 188 -13.36 11.98 7.76
C ILE A 188 -11.89 12.13 7.38
N ALA A 189 -11.54 13.21 6.67
CA ALA A 189 -10.14 13.45 6.28
C ALA A 189 -9.28 13.73 7.52
N TYR A 190 -7.98 13.41 7.48
CA TYR A 190 -7.07 13.70 8.59
C TYR A 190 -7.07 15.20 8.98
N ALA A 191 -7.11 16.09 7.98
CA ALA A 191 -7.27 17.53 8.23
C ALA A 191 -8.54 17.90 9.03
N GLU A 192 -9.63 17.15 8.87
CA GLU A 192 -10.88 17.36 9.64
C GLU A 192 -10.79 16.71 11.02
N ILE A 193 -10.02 15.62 11.17
CA ILE A 193 -9.70 15.02 12.47
C ILE A 193 -8.90 16.00 13.33
N GLU A 194 -7.89 16.64 12.77
CA GLU A 194 -7.06 17.64 13.45
C GLU A 194 -7.88 18.79 14.05
N ASP A 195 -9.01 19.15 13.44
CA ASP A 195 -9.90 20.17 14.01
C ASP A 195 -10.55 19.72 15.34
N TYR A 196 -10.81 18.42 15.52
CA TYR A 196 -11.25 17.87 16.80
C TYR A 196 -10.11 17.78 17.82
N LEU A 197 -8.92 17.39 17.37
CA LEU A 197 -7.75 17.18 18.24
C LEU A 197 -7.19 18.48 18.83
N LYS A 198 -7.58 19.65 18.31
CA LYS A 198 -7.30 20.96 18.93
C LYS A 198 -7.98 21.16 20.29
N SER A 199 -9.02 20.39 20.60
CA SER A 199 -9.74 20.48 21.87
C SER A 199 -9.07 19.61 22.94
N GLU A 200 -8.68 20.20 24.07
CA GLU A 200 -8.09 19.47 25.21
C GLU A 200 -9.02 18.39 25.80
N SER A 201 -10.33 18.46 25.52
CA SER A 201 -11.31 17.45 25.94
C SER A 201 -11.33 16.20 25.06
N VAL A 202 -10.65 16.22 23.91
CA VAL A 202 -10.58 15.08 22.99
C VAL A 202 -9.27 14.34 23.24
N LEU A 203 -9.38 13.14 23.81
CA LEU A 203 -8.24 12.28 24.08
C LEU A 203 -8.15 11.17 23.03
N VAL A 204 -7.02 11.10 22.33
CA VAL A 204 -6.71 9.99 21.44
C VAL A 204 -6.31 8.77 22.26
N THR A 205 -6.92 7.64 21.96
CA THR A 205 -6.53 6.33 22.45
C THR A 205 -5.80 5.58 21.34
N HIS A 206 -4.57 5.18 21.61
CA HIS A 206 -3.82 4.28 20.74
C HIS A 206 -4.04 2.83 21.17
N ASP A 207 -4.59 2.01 20.28
CA ASP A 207 -4.77 0.58 20.54
C ASP A 207 -3.58 -0.23 20.04
N ASN A 208 -2.69 -0.63 20.95
CA ASN A 208 -1.50 -1.43 20.63
C ASN A 208 -1.84 -2.79 19.99
N GLN A 209 -3.06 -3.32 20.17
CA GLN A 209 -3.40 -4.64 19.63
C GLN A 209 -3.65 -4.60 18.13
N SER A 210 -4.36 -3.57 17.67
CA SER A 210 -4.63 -3.37 16.25
C SER A 210 -3.67 -2.41 15.56
N VAL A 211 -2.91 -1.63 16.34
CA VAL A 211 -2.07 -0.50 15.90
C VAL A 211 -2.94 0.45 15.08
N ALA A 212 -3.86 1.09 15.78
CA ALA A 212 -4.78 2.08 15.26
C ALA A 212 -5.11 3.11 16.35
N ASP A 213 -5.38 4.33 15.93
CA ASP A 213 -5.82 5.38 16.83
C ASP A 213 -7.35 5.51 16.75
N TYR A 214 -7.94 5.93 17.86
CA TYR A 214 -9.31 6.39 17.88
C TYR A 214 -9.56 7.46 18.94
N PHE A 215 -10.59 8.26 18.76
CA PHE A 215 -11.09 9.17 19.79
C PHE A 215 -12.62 9.17 19.78
N TYR A 216 -13.21 9.80 20.81
CA TYR A 216 -14.63 10.12 20.82
C TYR A 216 -14.86 11.56 21.30
N SER A 217 -15.94 12.17 20.82
CA SER A 217 -16.40 13.51 21.23
C SER A 217 -17.92 13.51 21.25
N GLY A 218 -18.52 13.53 22.44
CA GLY A 218 -19.96 13.31 22.59
C GLY A 218 -20.34 11.88 22.19
N ASP A 219 -21.18 11.73 21.15
CA ASP A 219 -21.51 10.45 20.53
C ASP A 219 -20.70 10.16 19.26
N LEU A 220 -19.93 11.12 18.74
CA LEU A 220 -19.03 10.86 17.62
C LEU A 220 -17.87 9.99 18.11
N TRP A 221 -17.57 8.93 17.37
CA TRP A 221 -16.41 8.08 17.56
C TRP A 221 -15.68 7.98 16.23
N VAL A 222 -14.36 8.14 16.24
CA VAL A 222 -13.53 8.15 15.02
C VAL A 222 -12.33 7.24 15.22
N SER A 223 -12.07 6.33 14.28
CA SER A 223 -10.79 5.62 14.17
C SER A 223 -10.02 6.11 12.95
N PHE A 224 -8.71 6.24 13.09
CA PHE A 224 -7.81 6.81 12.09
C PHE A 224 -6.38 6.33 12.33
N ASP A 225 -5.49 6.63 11.38
CA ASP A 225 -4.04 6.52 11.57
C ASP A 225 -3.49 7.89 11.98
N GLY A 226 -3.03 8.03 13.23
CA GLY A 226 -2.21 9.17 13.63
C GLY A 226 -0.74 8.97 13.24
N ALA A 227 0.10 9.98 13.51
CA ALA A 227 1.53 9.95 13.16
C ALA A 227 2.24 8.70 13.72
N MET A 228 1.95 8.29 14.95
CA MET A 228 2.56 7.10 15.56
C MET A 228 2.13 5.81 14.85
N VAL A 229 0.85 5.66 14.51
CA VAL A 229 0.36 4.50 13.73
C VAL A 229 1.00 4.47 12.33
N VAL A 230 1.15 5.63 11.68
CA VAL A 230 1.85 5.71 10.40
C VAL A 230 3.30 5.26 10.55
N HIS A 231 4.01 5.71 11.58
CA HIS A 231 5.37 5.25 11.87
C HIS A 231 5.45 3.73 12.01
N ASP A 232 4.60 3.12 12.85
CA ASP A 232 4.60 1.68 13.10
C ASP A 232 4.31 0.87 11.83
N LYS A 233 3.42 1.37 10.96
CA LYS A 233 3.12 0.76 9.66
C LYS A 233 4.31 0.83 8.71
N ILE A 234 5.03 1.95 8.70
CA ILE A 234 6.26 2.08 7.90
C ILE A 234 7.33 1.12 8.44
N GLU A 235 7.51 1.00 9.75
CA GLU A 235 8.43 0.01 10.32
C GLU A 235 8.05 -1.43 9.92
N TYR A 236 6.77 -1.77 9.98
CA TYR A 236 6.27 -3.08 9.56
C TYR A 236 6.61 -3.41 8.10
N LEU A 237 6.31 -2.49 7.17
CA LEU A 237 6.54 -2.77 5.75
C LEU A 237 8.02 -2.84 5.39
N MET A 238 8.89 -2.08 6.07
CA MET A 238 10.34 -2.15 5.89
C MET A 238 10.91 -3.47 6.43
N ASN A 239 10.45 -3.90 7.61
CA ASN A 239 10.80 -5.22 8.15
C ASN A 239 10.32 -6.38 7.25
N SER A 240 9.21 -6.16 6.53
CA SER A 240 8.67 -7.07 5.52
C SER A 240 9.37 -6.96 4.14
N ARG A 241 10.33 -6.03 4.00
CA ARG A 241 11.10 -5.76 2.77
C ARG A 241 10.23 -5.40 1.56
N LEU A 242 9.11 -4.72 1.81
CA LEU A 242 8.22 -4.27 0.74
C LEU A 242 8.90 -3.17 -0.10
N LEU A 243 8.46 -3.01 -1.34
CA LEU A 243 8.97 -1.96 -2.24
C LEU A 243 8.76 -0.56 -1.65
N GLY A 244 7.63 -0.35 -0.97
CA GLY A 244 7.32 0.93 -0.34
C GLY A 244 5.87 1.04 0.09
N TYR A 245 5.38 2.28 0.08
CA TYR A 245 4.02 2.63 0.47
C TYR A 245 3.41 3.69 -0.45
N PHE A 246 2.08 3.81 -0.44
CA PHE A 246 1.36 4.93 -1.02
C PHE A 246 0.37 5.52 -0.02
N LEU A 247 0.01 6.80 -0.18
CA LEU A 247 -0.88 7.52 0.72
C LEU A 247 -2.23 7.80 0.07
N TRP A 248 -3.33 7.43 0.72
CA TRP A 248 -4.68 7.60 0.18
C TRP A 248 -5.56 8.52 1.05
N THR A 249 -5.90 9.74 0.63
CA THR A 249 -5.30 10.50 -0.48
C THR A 249 -4.55 11.70 0.09
N ILE A 250 -3.52 12.16 -0.62
CA ILE A 250 -2.67 13.28 -0.18
C ILE A 250 -3.46 14.54 0.19
N SER A 251 -4.59 14.80 -0.48
CA SER A 251 -5.49 15.93 -0.22
C SER A 251 -6.22 15.88 1.13
N PHE A 252 -6.20 14.73 1.81
CA PHE A 252 -6.82 14.55 3.12
C PHE A 252 -5.87 14.83 4.28
N ASP A 253 -4.56 14.92 4.03
CA ASP A 253 -3.60 15.34 5.05
C ASP A 253 -3.88 16.79 5.52
N ASP A 254 -3.35 17.14 6.68
CA ASP A 254 -3.47 18.48 7.23
C ASP A 254 -2.56 19.49 6.52
N ALA A 255 -2.69 20.78 6.86
CA ALA A 255 -1.91 21.84 6.23
C ALA A 255 -0.39 21.69 6.44
N ASN A 256 0.03 20.95 7.47
CA ASN A 256 1.44 20.68 7.75
C ASN A 256 1.96 19.41 7.08
N CYS A 257 1.12 18.67 6.35
CA CYS A 257 1.43 17.35 5.79
C CYS A 257 1.94 16.38 6.87
N THR A 258 1.29 16.35 8.04
CA THR A 258 1.75 15.66 9.24
C THR A 258 1.98 14.18 8.97
N LEU A 259 0.98 13.49 8.41
CA LEU A 259 1.07 12.06 8.15
C LEU A 259 2.05 11.76 7.01
N SER A 260 2.04 12.57 5.96
CA SER A 260 2.94 12.38 4.82
C SER A 260 4.40 12.58 5.19
N LYS A 261 4.70 13.60 6.02
CA LYS A 261 6.04 13.83 6.56
C LYS A 261 6.45 12.71 7.49
N GLN A 262 5.57 12.25 8.37
CA GLN A 262 5.87 11.15 9.28
C GLN A 262 6.20 9.86 8.52
N ALA A 263 5.43 9.54 7.46
CA ALA A 263 5.70 8.40 6.61
C ALA A 263 7.10 8.49 5.97
N SER A 264 7.40 9.65 5.37
CA SER A 264 8.70 9.91 4.75
C SER A 264 9.86 9.84 5.75
N LEU A 265 9.73 10.46 6.92
CA LEU A 265 10.76 10.44 7.97
C LEU A 265 11.04 9.01 8.44
N SER A 266 9.99 8.24 8.71
CA SER A 266 10.12 6.85 9.17
C SER A 266 10.81 5.98 8.12
N TRP A 267 10.50 6.20 6.83
CA TRP A 267 11.11 5.48 5.72
C TRP A 267 12.61 5.75 5.59
N HIS A 268 13.02 7.02 5.65
CA HIS A 268 14.43 7.40 5.49
C HIS A 268 15.29 7.00 6.69
N GLN A 269 14.79 7.16 7.93
CA GLN A 269 15.54 6.82 9.14
C GLN A 269 15.97 5.35 9.17
N HIS A 270 15.11 4.45 8.69
CA HIS A 270 15.45 3.03 8.64
C HIS A 270 16.55 2.72 7.62
N HIS A 271 16.50 3.35 6.44
CA HIS A 271 17.53 3.17 5.42
C HIS A 271 18.90 3.70 5.89
N ASP A 272 18.91 4.81 6.63
CA ASP A 272 20.13 5.35 7.26
C ASP A 272 20.66 4.43 8.38
N SER A 273 19.78 3.74 9.11
CA SER A 273 20.17 2.77 10.14
C SER A 273 20.80 1.50 9.54
N ILE A 274 20.30 1.05 8.38
CA ILE A 274 20.86 -0.11 7.67
C ILE A 274 22.24 0.24 7.09
N SER A 275 22.38 1.39 6.42
CA SER A 275 23.66 1.82 5.83
C SER A 275 24.75 1.98 6.89
N SER A 276 24.43 2.60 8.03
CA SER A 276 25.38 2.75 9.15
C SER A 276 25.73 1.43 9.85
N SER A 277 24.83 0.44 9.87
CA SER A 277 25.12 -0.88 10.44
C SER A 277 26.01 -1.76 9.55
N GLN A 278 26.00 -1.56 8.24
CA GLN A 278 26.87 -2.28 7.30
C GLN A 278 28.32 -1.78 7.34
N ASP A 279 28.54 -0.51 7.68
CA ASP A 279 29.88 0.07 7.85
C ASP A 279 30.52 -0.23 9.23
N GLY A 280 29.76 -0.81 10.17
CA GLY A 280 30.17 -0.99 11.58
C GLY A 280 30.78 -2.34 11.97
N SER A 281 30.87 -3.32 11.06
CA SER A 281 31.35 -4.68 11.41
C SER A 281 32.79 -4.95 10.95
N GLY A 282 33.72 -4.18 11.52
CA GLY A 282 35.16 -4.29 11.21
C GLY A 282 36.09 -4.10 12.40
N ILE A 283 35.69 -4.46 13.63
CA ILE A 283 36.62 -4.46 14.77
C ILE A 283 37.29 -5.84 14.85
N MET A 284 38.40 -6.00 14.12
CA MET A 284 39.35 -7.08 14.38
C MET A 284 40.04 -6.83 15.73
N GLN A 285 39.77 -7.69 16.70
CA GLN A 285 40.57 -7.83 17.91
C GLN A 285 42.01 -8.20 17.53
N GLN A 286 42.97 -7.32 17.80
CA GLN A 286 44.40 -7.63 17.68
C GLN A 286 44.82 -8.59 18.79
N GLY A 287 44.93 -9.88 18.47
CA GLY A 287 45.78 -10.84 19.16
C GLY A 287 47.10 -10.97 18.41
N GLY A 288 48.21 -10.63 19.08
CA GLY A 288 49.54 -10.58 18.47
C GLY A 288 50.17 -11.93 18.14
N GLY A 289 51.23 -11.88 17.32
CA GLY A 289 52.23 -12.95 17.21
C GLY A 289 52.56 -13.39 15.78
N ASN A 290 53.74 -12.97 15.29
CA ASN A 290 54.37 -13.37 14.03
C ASN A 290 54.38 -14.87 13.75
N GLN A 291 54.15 -15.26 12.48
CA GLN A 291 55.07 -16.13 11.73
C GLN A 291 54.81 -16.07 10.21
N TYR A 292 55.90 -16.01 9.45
CA TYR A 292 55.96 -16.04 7.99
C TYR A 292 55.71 -17.45 7.44
N LEU A 293 54.99 -17.58 6.33
CA LEU A 293 55.15 -18.65 5.34
C LEU A 293 54.61 -18.19 3.96
N HIS A 294 55.49 -18.25 2.96
CA HIS A 294 55.20 -18.05 1.53
C HIS A 294 54.59 -19.33 0.95
N LEU A 295 53.56 -19.25 0.08
CA LEU A 295 53.43 -20.05 -1.16
C LEU A 295 52.17 -19.74 -2.00
N SER A 296 52.46 -19.50 -3.29
CA SER A 296 51.72 -19.65 -4.57
C SER A 296 50.20 -19.49 -4.72
N ALA A 297 49.89 -18.73 -5.78
CA ALA A 297 48.67 -18.58 -6.58
C ALA A 297 47.69 -19.77 -6.64
N GLY A 298 46.40 -19.43 -6.54
CA GLY A 298 45.26 -20.24 -6.96
C GLY A 298 44.11 -19.31 -7.34
N SER A 299 43.62 -19.42 -8.57
CA SER A 299 42.52 -18.64 -9.11
C SER A 299 41.17 -19.05 -8.50
N THR A 300 40.39 -18.09 -8.02
CA THR A 300 38.93 -18.23 -7.94
C THR A 300 38.27 -16.89 -8.22
N ARG A 301 37.56 -16.80 -9.34
CA ARG A 301 36.60 -15.73 -9.65
C ARG A 301 35.52 -15.75 -8.57
N SER A 302 35.38 -14.67 -7.79
CA SER A 302 34.17 -14.41 -7.02
C SER A 302 33.17 -13.72 -7.94
N TRP A 303 32.01 -14.35 -8.10
CA TRP A 303 30.84 -13.71 -8.66
C TRP A 303 30.27 -12.81 -7.57
N HIS A 304 30.51 -11.51 -7.68
CA HIS A 304 29.69 -10.54 -6.96
C HIS A 304 28.37 -10.43 -7.73
N SER A 305 27.30 -10.99 -7.16
CA SER A 305 25.94 -10.61 -7.53
C SER A 305 25.71 -9.19 -7.02
N GLU A 306 25.75 -8.22 -7.93
CA GLU A 306 25.27 -6.88 -7.66
C GLU A 306 23.75 -6.98 -7.38
N THR A 307 23.37 -6.84 -6.12
CA THR A 307 21.99 -6.51 -5.76
C THR A 307 21.76 -5.06 -6.16
N PRO A 308 20.84 -4.74 -7.10
CA PRO A 308 20.57 -3.36 -7.44
C PRO A 308 19.86 -2.70 -6.26
N ILE A 309 20.55 -1.74 -5.65
CA ILE A 309 19.96 -0.80 -4.69
C ILE A 309 19.10 0.16 -5.53
N CYS A 310 17.79 -0.06 -5.55
CA CYS A 310 16.85 0.86 -6.18
C CYS A 310 16.56 2.03 -5.24
N LEU A 311 17.21 3.16 -5.50
CA LEU A 311 16.80 4.46 -4.97
C LEU A 311 15.96 5.16 -6.04
N LEU A 312 14.64 5.25 -5.83
CA LEU A 312 13.76 6.11 -6.61
C LEU A 312 13.17 7.18 -5.69
N SER A 313 13.76 8.37 -5.76
CA SER A 313 13.21 9.61 -5.21
C SER A 313 12.69 10.48 -6.35
N THR A 314 11.59 10.05 -6.99
CA THR A 314 10.91 10.83 -8.04
C THR A 314 9.42 10.87 -7.73
N ILE A 315 8.80 12.05 -7.84
CA ILE A 315 7.35 12.20 -7.76
C ILE A 315 6.76 11.55 -9.00
N LEU A 316 6.11 10.40 -8.81
CA LEU A 316 5.49 9.62 -9.87
C LEU A 316 4.10 10.18 -10.19
N VAL A 317 3.81 10.47 -11.46
CA VAL A 317 2.45 10.82 -11.88
C VAL A 317 1.87 9.66 -12.68
N LEU A 318 0.87 8.99 -12.11
CA LEU A 318 0.17 7.86 -12.72
C LEU A 318 -1.25 8.25 -13.11
N VAL A 319 -1.71 7.77 -14.27
CA VAL A 319 -3.14 7.76 -14.60
C VAL A 319 -3.79 6.59 -13.86
N VAL A 320 -4.68 6.89 -12.91
CA VAL A 320 -5.48 5.86 -12.23
C VAL A 320 -6.75 5.59 -13.02
N LEU A 321 -6.85 4.39 -13.61
CA LEU A 321 -8.03 3.95 -14.35
C LEU A 321 -8.94 3.12 -13.41
N SER A 322 -9.96 3.77 -12.84
CA SER A 322 -10.94 3.14 -11.95
C SER A 322 -12.21 2.72 -12.68
N PHE A 323 -12.61 1.46 -12.53
CA PHE A 323 -13.90 0.96 -12.98
C PHE A 323 -14.84 0.83 -11.77
N GLN A 324 -15.84 1.71 -11.69
CA GLN A 324 -17.03 1.48 -10.88
C GLN A 324 -18.18 1.17 -11.83
N GLU A 325 -18.73 -0.04 -11.77
CA GLU A 325 -20.06 -0.29 -12.33
C GLU A 325 -21.04 0.63 -11.59
N ARG A 326 -21.66 1.56 -12.31
CA ARG A 326 -22.84 2.25 -11.82
C ARG A 326 -23.96 1.21 -11.78
N VAL A 327 -24.29 0.73 -10.59
CA VAL A 327 -25.60 0.11 -10.31
C VAL A 327 -26.55 1.21 -9.86
#